data_AF-A0A3C1SLU0-F1
#
_entry.id   AF-A0A3C1SLU0-F1
#
_cell.length_a   1.000
_cell.length_b   1.000
_cell.length_c   1.000
_cell.angle_alpha   90.00
_cell.angle_beta   90.00
_cell.angle_gamma   90.00
#
_symmetry.space_group_name_H-M   'P 1'
#
loop_
_entity.id
_entity.type
_entity.pdbx_description
1 polymer ?
#
loop_
_entity_poly.entity_id
_entity_poly.type
_entity_poly.pdbx_seq_one_letter_code
_entity_poly.pdbx_strand_id
1 'polypeptide(L)'
;MPQRTLRSIIAHQKVLATAQAKTTVREAARLMQQTRVGALLVVEHSHLVGIFTERDALFRVIAEGLDPDNTPLSTVMTLDPVTVHPDQTFLYALHLMYEHGFRHVPVAENGKPLGVVSARDALALEEQEFEATLKQREHLRAIMA
;
A
#
# COMPACT_ATOMS: atom_id res chain seq x y z
N MET A 1 -13.37 9.02 11.39
CA MET A 1 -13.02 8.90 9.95
C MET A 1 -12.49 10.20 9.31
N PRO A 2 -13.14 11.39 9.36
CA PRO A 2 -12.75 12.52 8.48
C PRO A 2 -11.47 13.29 8.86
N GLN A 3 -10.88 13.07 10.05
CA GLN A 3 -9.74 13.87 10.54
C GLN A 3 -8.42 13.09 10.66
N ARG A 4 -8.35 11.81 10.26
CA ARG A 4 -7.08 11.08 10.33
C ARG A 4 -6.11 11.61 9.29
N THR A 5 -4.93 12.00 9.75
CA THR A 5 -3.82 12.32 8.86
C THR A 5 -3.24 11.04 8.28
N LEU A 6 -2.72 11.13 7.07
CA LEU A 6 -2.03 10.01 6.42
C LEU A 6 -0.81 9.56 7.23
N ARG A 7 -0.10 10.52 7.85
CA ARG A 7 0.98 10.28 8.80
C ARG A 7 0.58 9.29 9.91
N SER A 8 -0.63 9.43 10.45
CA SER A 8 -1.13 8.50 11.49
C SER A 8 -1.38 7.09 10.97
N ILE A 9 -1.76 6.94 9.71
CA ILE A 9 -2.05 5.64 9.09
C ILE A 9 -0.75 4.90 8.78
N ILE A 10 0.20 5.59 8.16
CA ILE A 10 1.47 4.99 7.76
C ILE A 10 2.41 4.76 8.95
N ALA A 11 2.16 5.36 10.12
CA ALA A 11 2.97 5.16 11.32
C ALA A 11 3.03 3.68 11.78
N HIS A 12 2.00 2.89 11.44
CA HIS A 12 1.96 1.46 11.76
C HIS A 12 2.74 0.59 10.76
N GLN A 13 3.19 1.16 9.64
CA GLN A 13 3.95 0.46 8.61
C GLN A 13 5.41 0.34 9.06
N LYS A 14 5.73 -0.78 9.71
CA LYS A 14 7.07 -1.05 10.27
C LYS A 14 8.18 -1.06 9.21
N VAL A 15 7.85 -1.40 7.97
CA VAL A 15 8.79 -1.45 6.84
C VAL A 15 8.10 -0.87 5.63
N LEU A 16 8.74 0.14 5.02
CA LEU A 16 8.29 0.68 3.74
C LEU A 16 8.56 -0.36 2.65
N ALA A 17 7.50 -0.84 2.00
CA ALA A 17 7.63 -1.82 0.94
C ALA A 17 8.10 -1.16 -0.36
N THR A 18 9.42 -1.15 -0.58
CA THR A 18 10.07 -0.55 -1.76
C THR A 18 10.81 -1.56 -2.61
N ALA A 19 10.91 -1.30 -3.91
CA ALA A 19 11.77 -2.05 -4.84
C ALA A 19 12.53 -1.10 -5.77
N GLN A 20 13.56 -1.60 -6.46
CA GLN A 20 14.30 -0.82 -7.47
C GLN A 20 13.64 -0.99 -8.84
N ALA A 21 13.84 -0.02 -9.73
CA ALA A 21 13.33 -0.04 -11.10
C ALA A 21 13.76 -1.27 -11.92
N LYS A 22 14.94 -1.84 -11.58
CA LYS A 22 15.50 -3.04 -12.21
C LYS A 22 15.03 -4.36 -11.58
N THR A 23 14.36 -4.32 -10.42
CA THR A 23 13.82 -5.52 -9.77
C THR A 23 12.87 -6.22 -10.73
N THR A 24 12.93 -7.55 -10.80
CA THR A 24 12.04 -8.31 -11.70
C THR A 24 10.63 -8.38 -11.13
N VAL A 25 9.64 -8.62 -12.00
CA VAL A 25 8.25 -8.83 -11.55
C VAL A 25 8.15 -10.00 -10.58
N ARG A 26 8.90 -11.10 -10.77
CA ARG A 26 8.88 -12.24 -9.84
C ARG A 26 9.43 -11.86 -8.47
N GLU A 27 10.54 -11.13 -8.41
CA GLU A 27 11.12 -10.65 -7.16
C GLU A 27 10.16 -9.70 -6.43
N ALA A 28 9.54 -8.78 -7.17
CA ALA A 28 8.53 -7.87 -6.65
C ALA A 28 7.33 -8.63 -6.07
N ALA A 29 6.81 -9.63 -6.79
CA ALA A 29 5.70 -10.46 -6.31
C ALA A 29 6.06 -11.24 -5.03
N ARG A 30 7.29 -11.76 -4.93
CA ARG A 30 7.79 -12.40 -3.70
C ARG A 30 7.87 -11.41 -2.54
N LEU A 31 8.35 -10.20 -2.78
CA LEU A 31 8.41 -9.16 -1.76
C LEU A 31 7.00 -8.79 -1.28
N MET A 32 6.05 -8.62 -2.20
CA MET A 32 4.64 -8.38 -1.89
C MET A 32 4.03 -9.49 -1.03
N GLN A 33 4.32 -10.76 -1.37
CA GLN A 33 3.88 -11.92 -0.59
C GLN A 33 4.47 -11.92 0.82
N GLN A 34 5.79 -11.70 0.95
CA GLN A 34 6.51 -11.71 2.23
C GLN A 34 6.03 -10.59 3.16
N THR A 35 5.75 -9.41 2.60
CA THR A 35 5.34 -8.22 3.35
C THR A 35 3.81 -8.08 3.46
N ARG A 36 3.05 -8.96 2.79
CA ARG A 36 1.57 -8.96 2.72
C ARG A 36 0.99 -7.63 2.25
N VAL A 37 1.61 -7.03 1.24
CA VAL A 37 1.16 -5.76 0.64
C VAL A 37 0.67 -5.95 -0.80
N GLY A 38 -0.26 -5.11 -1.23
CA GLY A 38 -0.81 -5.10 -2.59
C GLY A 38 -0.12 -4.13 -3.56
N ALA A 39 0.89 -3.39 -3.10
CA ALA A 39 1.67 -2.45 -3.90
C ALA A 39 3.10 -2.29 -3.37
N LEU A 40 4.03 -2.01 -4.28
CA LEU A 40 5.41 -1.61 -3.99
C LEU A 40 5.68 -0.23 -4.56
N LEU A 41 6.37 0.59 -3.77
CA LEU A 41 6.92 1.86 -4.23
C LEU A 41 8.23 1.59 -4.94
N VAL A 42 8.36 2.04 -6.18
CA VAL A 42 9.58 1.90 -6.96
C VAL A 42 10.44 3.13 -6.75
N VAL A 43 11.68 2.91 -6.31
CA VAL A 43 12.60 3.99 -5.92
C VAL A 43 13.93 3.93 -6.66
N GLU A 44 14.46 5.11 -6.96
CA GLU A 44 15.83 5.32 -7.44
C GLU A 44 16.47 6.45 -6.65
N HIS A 45 17.71 6.27 -6.19
CA HIS A 45 18.42 7.28 -5.38
C HIS A 45 17.56 7.86 -4.24
N SER A 46 16.77 7.00 -3.57
CA SER A 46 15.82 7.36 -2.50
C SER A 46 14.63 8.24 -2.89
N HIS A 47 14.39 8.44 -4.19
CA HIS A 47 13.23 9.16 -4.71
C HIS A 47 12.20 8.18 -5.27
N LEU A 48 10.93 8.50 -5.09
CA LEU A 48 9.84 7.75 -5.68
C LEU A 48 9.80 8.02 -7.19
N VAL A 49 9.95 6.97 -7.99
CA VAL A 49 9.89 7.06 -9.46
C VAL A 49 8.70 6.29 -10.04
N GLY A 50 8.08 5.43 -9.25
CA GLY A 50 6.95 4.63 -9.72
C GLY A 50 6.21 3.88 -8.61
N ILE A 51 5.12 3.24 -8.99
CA ILE A 51 4.39 2.28 -8.17
C ILE A 51 4.07 1.04 -9.01
N PHE A 52 4.23 -0.13 -8.42
CA PHE A 52 3.82 -1.40 -9.00
C PHE A 52 2.81 -2.10 -8.10
N THR A 53 1.70 -2.57 -8.66
CA THR A 53 0.57 -3.14 -7.91
C THR A 53 0.18 -4.53 -8.42
N GLU A 54 -0.66 -5.24 -7.66
CA GLU A 54 -1.28 -6.50 -8.12
C GLU A 54 -1.98 -6.34 -9.48
N ARG A 55 -2.58 -5.18 -9.73
CA ARG A 55 -3.25 -4.85 -10.99
C ARG A 55 -2.25 -4.81 -12.15
N ASP A 56 -1.07 -4.23 -11.93
CA ASP A 56 -0.03 -4.15 -12.95
C ASP A 56 0.54 -5.54 -13.25
N ALA A 57 0.79 -6.35 -12.22
CA ALA A 57 1.20 -7.74 -12.41
C ALA A 57 0.18 -8.52 -13.28
N LEU A 58 -1.11 -8.39 -12.97
CA LEU A 58 -2.15 -9.11 -13.71
C LEU A 58 -2.28 -8.62 -15.16
N PHE A 59 -2.44 -7.32 -15.37
CA PHE A 59 -2.81 -6.78 -16.69
C PHE A 59 -1.63 -6.44 -17.58
N ARG A 60 -0.47 -6.09 -17.04
CA ARG A 60 0.69 -5.66 -17.85
C ARG A 60 1.74 -6.74 -18.02
N VAL A 61 1.65 -7.84 -17.25
CA VAL A 61 2.60 -8.95 -17.31
C VAL A 61 1.90 -10.23 -17.71
N ILE A 62 0.96 -10.72 -16.88
CA ILE A 62 0.32 -12.02 -17.11
C ILE A 62 -0.58 -11.99 -18.35
N ALA A 63 -1.47 -10.99 -18.45
CA ALA A 63 -2.37 -10.87 -19.59
C ALA A 63 -1.63 -10.66 -20.93
N GLU A 64 -0.48 -9.97 -20.88
CA GLU A 64 0.36 -9.70 -22.04
C GLU A 64 1.34 -10.85 -22.36
N GLY A 65 1.37 -11.91 -21.54
CA GLY A 65 2.25 -13.06 -21.76
C GLY A 65 3.74 -12.77 -21.56
N LEU A 66 4.10 -11.72 -20.80
CA LEU A 66 5.48 -11.39 -20.48
C LEU A 66 6.07 -12.36 -19.45
N ASP A 67 7.38 -12.63 -19.57
CA ASP A 67 8.10 -13.46 -18.62
C ASP A 67 8.42 -12.65 -17.33
N PRO A 68 7.83 -13.00 -16.16
CA PRO A 68 8.05 -12.26 -14.92
C PRO A 68 9.48 -12.41 -14.36
N ASP A 69 10.25 -13.40 -14.81
CA ASP A 69 11.66 -13.58 -14.40
C ASP A 69 12.60 -12.60 -15.13
N ASN A 70 12.20 -12.10 -16.30
CA ASN A 70 13.02 -11.23 -17.14
C ASN A 70 12.42 -9.83 -17.35
N THR A 71 11.20 -9.57 -16.87
CA THR A 71 10.54 -8.27 -16.99
C THR A 71 10.88 -7.39 -15.78
N PRO A 72 11.59 -6.26 -15.95
CA PRO A 72 11.90 -5.34 -14.85
C PRO A 72 10.70 -4.43 -14.54
N LEU A 73 10.56 -4.01 -13.28
CA LEU A 73 9.46 -3.14 -12.84
C LEU A 73 9.35 -1.85 -13.65
N SER A 74 10.47 -1.25 -14.05
CA SER A 74 10.51 -0.05 -14.90
C SER A 74 9.69 -0.14 -16.19
N THR A 75 9.46 -1.34 -16.71
CA THR A 75 8.69 -1.54 -17.96
C THR A 75 7.18 -1.66 -17.74
N VAL A 76 6.75 -1.98 -16.52
CA VAL A 76 5.35 -2.31 -16.22
C VAL A 76 4.76 -1.53 -15.04
N MET A 77 5.57 -0.77 -14.30
CA MET A 77 5.10 0.10 -13.23
C MET A 77 4.33 1.31 -13.78
N THR A 78 3.55 1.96 -12.92
CA THR A 78 3.05 3.31 -13.22
C THR A 78 4.13 4.31 -12.84
N LEU A 79 4.65 5.03 -13.83
CA LEU A 79 5.61 6.13 -13.67
C LEU A 79 4.93 7.34 -13.05
N ASP A 80 5.70 8.12 -12.26
CA ASP A 80 5.27 9.40 -11.67
C ASP A 80 3.85 9.35 -11.05
N PRO A 81 3.61 8.43 -10.09
CA PRO A 81 2.27 8.23 -9.55
C PRO A 81 1.76 9.47 -8.82
N VAL A 82 0.44 9.64 -8.80
CA VAL A 82 -0.22 10.60 -7.92
C VAL A 82 0.19 10.32 -6.47
N THR A 83 0.68 11.34 -5.77
CA THR A 83 1.12 11.25 -4.38
C THR A 83 0.29 12.15 -3.49
N VAL A 84 0.31 11.86 -2.20
CA VAL A 84 -0.31 12.69 -1.15
C VAL A 84 0.72 13.05 -0.07
N HIS A 85 0.58 14.24 0.49
CA HIS A 85 1.41 14.71 1.59
C HIS A 85 1.00 14.02 2.90
N PRO A 86 1.93 13.64 3.80
CA PRO A 86 1.60 12.98 5.07
C PRO A 86 0.61 13.74 5.96
N ASP A 87 0.54 15.06 5.85
CA ASP A 87 -0.36 15.91 6.64
C ASP A 87 -1.76 16.07 6.02
N GLN A 88 -1.98 15.56 4.80
CA GLN A 88 -3.32 15.50 4.22
C GLN A 88 -4.17 14.44 4.92
N THR A 89 -5.48 14.57 4.77
CA THR A 89 -6.44 13.65 5.38
C THR A 89 -6.51 12.35 4.60
N PHE A 90 -6.81 11.26 5.30
CA PHE A 90 -7.07 9.98 4.65
C PHE A 90 -8.29 10.01 3.73
N LEU A 91 -9.29 10.83 4.07
CA LEU A 91 -10.47 11.02 3.23
C LEU A 91 -10.10 11.59 1.85
N TYR A 92 -9.11 12.49 1.79
CA TYR A 92 -8.59 12.99 0.53
C TYR A 92 -7.93 11.89 -0.30
N ALA A 93 -7.14 11.00 0.31
CA ALA A 93 -6.57 9.86 -0.39
C ALA A 93 -7.65 8.89 -0.89
N LEU A 94 -8.71 8.63 -0.11
CA LEU A 94 -9.86 7.82 -0.54
C LEU A 94 -10.60 8.46 -1.73
N HIS A 95 -10.73 9.79 -1.73
CA HIS A 95 -11.32 10.52 -2.84
C HIS A 95 -10.50 10.33 -4.13
N LEU A 96 -9.18 10.48 -4.06
CA LEU A 96 -8.29 10.23 -5.21
C LEU A 96 -8.40 8.79 -5.73
N MET A 97 -8.45 7.81 -4.82
CA MET A 97 -8.66 6.40 -5.18
C MET A 97 -9.97 6.19 -5.96
N TYR A 98 -11.06 6.80 -5.49
CA TYR A 98 -12.36 6.73 -6.15
C TYR A 98 -12.34 7.41 -7.52
N GLU A 99 -11.83 8.65 -7.58
CA GLU A 99 -11.82 9.48 -8.79
C GLU A 99 -10.99 8.85 -9.91
N HIS A 100 -9.81 8.32 -9.58
CA HIS A 100 -8.87 7.78 -10.57
C HIS A 100 -8.94 6.25 -10.73
N GLY A 101 -9.78 5.56 -9.94
CA GLY A 101 -10.01 4.12 -10.07
C GLY A 101 -8.83 3.24 -9.67
N PHE A 102 -7.89 3.74 -8.86
CA PHE A 102 -6.82 2.95 -8.22
C PHE A 102 -7.11 2.73 -6.73
N ARG A 103 -6.38 1.81 -6.09
CA ARG A 103 -6.62 1.43 -4.67
C ARG A 103 -5.45 1.71 -3.74
N HIS A 104 -4.35 2.22 -4.26
CA HIS A 104 -3.14 2.50 -3.50
C HIS A 104 -2.65 3.91 -3.88
N VAL A 105 -2.30 4.71 -2.88
CA VAL A 105 -1.74 6.06 -3.06
C VAL A 105 -0.45 6.14 -2.26
N PRO A 106 0.71 6.42 -2.89
CA PRO A 106 1.93 6.75 -2.19
C PRO A 106 1.78 8.00 -1.32
N VAL A 107 2.25 7.90 -0.08
CA VAL A 107 2.45 9.05 0.79
C VAL A 107 3.90 9.49 0.67
N ALA A 108 4.15 10.72 0.24
CA ALA A 108 5.49 11.22 -0.04
C ALA A 108 5.65 12.68 0.40
N GLU A 109 6.88 13.06 0.72
CA GLU A 109 7.27 14.42 1.09
C GLU A 109 8.61 14.73 0.42
N ASN A 110 8.70 15.84 -0.33
CA ASN A 110 9.90 16.23 -1.08
C ASN A 110 10.46 15.12 -2.00
N GLY A 111 9.57 14.39 -2.69
CA GLY A 111 9.93 13.29 -3.59
C GLY A 111 10.36 12.00 -2.90
N LYS A 112 10.45 11.97 -1.56
CA LYS A 112 10.79 10.78 -0.79
C LYS A 112 9.52 10.05 -0.35
N PRO A 113 9.43 8.74 -0.60
CA PRO A 113 8.29 7.96 -0.12
C PRO A 113 8.39 7.74 1.39
N LEU A 114 7.27 7.96 2.07
CA LEU A 114 7.12 7.74 3.51
C LEU A 114 6.23 6.53 3.83
N GLY A 115 5.33 6.16 2.92
CA GLY A 115 4.36 5.09 3.10
C GLY A 115 3.50 4.88 1.87
N VAL A 116 2.61 3.89 1.93
CA VAL A 116 1.52 3.73 0.95
C VAL A 116 0.23 3.52 1.71
N VAL A 117 -0.82 4.28 1.36
CA VAL A 117 -2.15 4.01 1.89
C VAL A 117 -3.00 3.33 0.83
N SER A 118 -3.95 2.53 1.28
CA SER A 118 -4.82 1.72 0.44
C SER A 118 -6.28 1.88 0.83
N ALA A 119 -7.18 1.48 -0.06
CA ALA A 119 -8.60 1.43 0.26
C ALA A 119 -8.90 0.50 1.46
N ARG A 120 -8.04 -0.50 1.73
CA ARG A 120 -8.19 -1.41 2.88
C ARG A 120 -7.97 -0.72 4.22
N ASP A 121 -7.15 0.34 4.26
CA ASP A 121 -6.88 1.09 5.49
C ASP A 121 -8.13 1.79 6.05
N ALA A 122 -9.19 1.92 5.25
CA ALA A 122 -10.49 2.39 5.71
C ALA A 122 -11.15 1.43 6.70
N LEU A 123 -10.94 0.12 6.55
CA LEU A 123 -11.55 -0.90 7.40
C LEU A 123 -10.76 -1.13 8.70
N ALA A 124 -9.51 -0.68 8.75
CA ALA A 124 -8.58 -1.02 9.84
C ALA A 124 -9.03 -0.54 11.24
N LEU A 125 -9.78 0.57 11.32
CA LEU A 125 -10.33 1.04 12.62
C LEU A 125 -11.48 0.17 13.11
N GLU A 126 -12.39 -0.15 12.21
CA GLU A 126 -13.56 -0.95 12.50
C GLU A 126 -13.12 -2.36 12.92
N GLU A 127 -12.08 -2.90 12.27
CA GLU A 127 -11.44 -4.16 12.65
C GLU A 127 -10.82 -4.09 14.06
N GLN A 128 -10.10 -3.01 14.40
CA GLN A 128 -9.51 -2.84 15.73
C GLN A 128 -10.56 -2.71 16.84
N GLU A 129 -11.62 -1.94 16.61
CA GLU A 129 -12.73 -1.78 17.55
C GLU A 129 -13.49 -3.10 17.76
N PHE A 130 -13.71 -3.84 16.67
CA PHE A 130 -14.34 -5.15 16.70
C PHE A 130 -13.50 -6.17 17.48
N GLU A 131 -12.20 -6.27 17.19
CA GLU A 131 -11.25 -7.13 17.90
C GLU A 131 -11.16 -6.81 19.40
N ALA A 132 -11.09 -5.53 19.76
CA ALA A 132 -11.10 -5.10 21.16
C ALA A 132 -12.39 -5.53 21.87
N THR A 133 -13.52 -5.40 21.19
CA THR A 133 -14.83 -5.82 21.70
C THR A 133 -14.90 -7.32 21.91
N LEU A 134 -14.39 -8.13 20.97
CA LEU A 134 -14.36 -9.58 21.10
C LEU A 134 -13.52 -10.03 22.30
N LYS A 135 -12.29 -9.51 22.44
CA LYS A 135 -11.40 -9.81 23.56
C LYS A 135 -12.02 -9.46 24.91
N GLN A 136 -12.70 -8.31 24.99
CA GLN A 136 -13.39 -7.90 26.21
C GLN A 136 -14.50 -8.89 26.59
N ARG A 137 -15.27 -9.39 25.61
CA ARG A 137 -16.34 -10.38 25.85
C ARG A 137 -15.79 -11.72 26.29
N GLU A 138 -14.68 -12.18 25.72
CA GLU A 138 -14.00 -13.41 26.16
C GLU A 138 -13.48 -13.29 27.58
N HIS A 139 -12.85 -12.16 27.92
CA HIS A 139 -12.34 -11.91 29.27
C HIS A 139 -13.46 -11.89 30.32
N LEU A 140 -14.58 -11.22 30.05
CA LEU A 140 -15.74 -11.22 30.94
C LEU A 140 -16.34 -12.61 31.13
N ARG A 141 -16.42 -13.41 30.05
CA ARG A 141 -16.87 -14.81 30.16
C ARG A 141 -15.95 -15.66 31.02
N ALA A 142 -14.63 -15.43 30.97
CA ALA A 142 -13.66 -16.16 31.79
C ALA A 142 -13.73 -15.80 33.29
N ILE A 143 -14.17 -14.59 33.65
CA ILE A 143 -14.34 -14.17 35.05
C ILE A 143 -15.66 -14.69 35.63
N MET A 144 -16.69 -14.82 34.80
CA MET A 144 -18.04 -15.23 35.22
C MET A 144 -18.26 -16.75 35.24
N ALA A 145 -17.27 -17.55 34.84
CA ALA A 145 -17.28 -19.01 34.86
C ALA A 145 -16.45 -19.55 36.02
#